data_AF-A0A973RP19-F1
#
_entry.id   AF-A0A973RP19-F1
#
_cell.length_a   1.000
_cell.length_b   1.000
_cell.length_c   1.000
_cell.angle_alpha   90.00
_cell.angle_beta   90.00
_cell.angle_gamma   90.00
#
_symmetry.space_group_name_H-M   'P 1'
#
loop_
_entity.id
_entity.type
_entity.pdbx_description
1 polymer ?
#
loop_
_entity_poly.entity_id
_entity_poly.type
_entity_poly.pdbx_seq_one_letter_code
_entity_poly.pdbx_strand_id
1 'polypeptide(L)'
;MSDEMGNVVRLFREEPGDRIKRLMVEDWETAYMAAGQSLSTEETAASLRVAVSFMSHLVRGHFETGAITEEQRDSLLWWLGTGAYAADEMQK
;
A
#
# COMPACT_ATOMS: atom_id res chain seq x y z
N MET A 1 -18.47 28.32 2.39
CA MET A 1 -17.07 28.47 2.83
C MET A 1 -16.40 27.14 2.58
N SER A 2 -15.29 27.20 1.86
CA SER A 2 -14.57 26.09 1.25
C SER A 2 -13.89 25.20 2.30
N ASP A 3 -13.74 23.91 2.00
CA ASP A 3 -12.43 23.28 1.77
C ASP A 3 -12.56 21.74 1.78
N GLU A 4 -12.25 21.16 0.62
CA GLU A 4 -11.57 19.86 0.47
C GLU A 4 -12.07 18.65 1.30
N MET A 5 -13.17 18.02 0.89
CA MET A 5 -13.23 16.55 0.92
C MET A 5 -12.51 15.94 -0.30
N GLY A 6 -11.38 16.56 -0.68
CA GLY A 6 -10.56 16.22 -1.84
C GLY A 6 -9.51 15.14 -1.57
N ASN A 7 -9.36 14.69 -0.32
CA ASN A 7 -8.40 13.64 0.03
C ASN A 7 -8.96 12.23 -0.25
N VAL A 8 -9.72 12.09 -1.33
CA VAL A 8 -10.38 10.83 -1.70
C VAL A 8 -9.67 10.23 -2.89
N VAL A 9 -8.79 9.27 -2.63
CA VAL A 9 -8.40 8.33 -3.67
C VAL A 9 -9.37 7.15 -3.60
N ARG A 10 -10.39 7.15 -4.46
CA ARG A 10 -11.19 5.95 -4.72
C ARG A 10 -10.31 4.98 -5.49
N LEU A 11 -9.59 4.16 -4.73
CA LEU A 11 -8.51 3.38 -5.29
C LEU A 11 -9.04 2.19 -6.11
N PHE A 12 -10.04 1.42 -5.66
CA PHE A 12 -10.72 0.39 -6.47
C PHE A 12 -12.15 0.09 -5.98
N ARG A 13 -13.03 -0.37 -6.90
CA ARG A 13 -14.40 -0.85 -6.59
C ARG A 13 -14.50 -2.37 -6.41
N GLU A 14 -13.49 -3.13 -6.84
CA GLU A 14 -13.40 -4.59 -6.78
C GLU A 14 -11.96 -4.99 -6.47
N GLU A 15 -11.75 -6.19 -5.90
CA GLU A 15 -10.41 -6.75 -5.70
C GLU A 15 -9.67 -6.87 -7.05
N PRO A 16 -8.52 -6.22 -7.22
CA PRO A 16 -7.74 -6.31 -8.44
C PRO A 16 -7.23 -7.73 -8.71
N GLY A 17 -7.50 -8.24 -9.91
CA GLY A 17 -7.01 -9.55 -10.34
C GLY A 17 -5.49 -9.65 -10.40
N ASP A 18 -4.95 -10.86 -10.54
CA ASP A 18 -3.51 -11.16 -10.45
C ASP A 18 -2.61 -10.34 -11.39
N ARG A 19 -3.17 -9.88 -12.51
CA ARG A 19 -2.47 -8.95 -13.42
C ARG A 19 -2.18 -7.61 -12.75
N ILE A 20 -3.17 -7.03 -12.04
CA ILE A 20 -3.01 -5.75 -11.38
C ILE A 20 -2.06 -5.89 -10.18
N LYS A 21 -2.14 -6.99 -9.43
CA LYS A 21 -1.17 -7.30 -8.36
C LYS A 21 0.27 -7.28 -8.88
N ARG A 22 0.55 -7.94 -10.02
CA ARG A 22 1.88 -7.93 -10.65
C ARG A 22 2.34 -6.54 -11.07
N LEU A 23 1.48 -5.76 -11.73
CA LEU A 23 1.82 -4.38 -12.10
C LEU A 23 2.18 -3.55 -10.87
N MET A 24 1.47 -3.73 -9.77
CA MET A 24 1.78 -3.02 -8.52
C MET A 24 3.10 -3.48 -7.90
N VAL A 25 3.46 -4.77 -7.99
CA VAL A 25 4.80 -5.24 -7.59
C VAL A 25 5.88 -4.54 -8.41
N GLU A 26 5.70 -4.43 -9.73
CA GLU A 26 6.63 -3.73 -10.62
C GLU A 26 6.72 -2.23 -10.30
N ASP A 27 5.59 -1.59 -9.97
CA ASP A 27 5.56 -0.18 -9.56
C ASP A 27 6.32 0.04 -8.24
N TRP A 28 6.16 -0.85 -7.27
CA TRP A 28 6.90 -0.82 -6.01
C TRP A 28 8.41 -1.00 -6.25
N GLU A 29 8.82 -2.00 -7.04
CA GLU A 29 10.23 -2.20 -7.37
C GLU A 29 10.81 -0.98 -8.10
N THR A 30 10.07 -0.42 -9.06
CA THR A 30 10.50 0.78 -9.79
C THR A 30 10.72 1.97 -8.85
N ALA A 31 9.84 2.17 -7.87
CA ALA A 31 9.98 3.24 -6.88
C ALA A 31 11.22 3.06 -6.01
N TYR A 32 11.51 1.84 -5.54
CA TYR A 32 12.74 1.56 -4.78
C TYR A 32 14.00 1.68 -5.64
N MET A 33 13.96 1.21 -6.88
CA MET A 33 15.07 1.34 -7.83
C MET A 33 15.41 2.79 -8.14
N ALA A 34 14.40 3.67 -8.22
CA ALA A 34 14.61 5.10 -8.37
C ALA A 34 15.32 5.74 -7.15
N ALA A 35 15.19 5.13 -5.97
CA ALA A 35 15.91 5.50 -4.74
C ALA A 35 17.27 4.78 -4.61
N GLY A 36 17.69 4.00 -5.59
CA GLY A 36 18.94 3.23 -5.56
C GLY A 36 18.88 1.97 -4.69
N GLN A 37 17.68 1.47 -4.39
CA GLN A 37 17.44 0.26 -3.61
C GLN A 37 16.65 -0.76 -4.46
N SER A 38 16.61 -2.03 -4.05
CA SER A 38 15.81 -3.05 -4.76
C SER A 38 15.11 -3.95 -3.76
N LEU A 39 13.83 -4.25 -4.00
CA LEU A 39 13.05 -5.22 -3.23
C LEU A 39 13.54 -6.65 -3.42
N SER A 40 14.43 -6.92 -4.38
CA SER A 40 15.17 -8.19 -4.44
C SER A 40 16.19 -8.35 -3.31
N THR A 41 16.58 -7.26 -2.64
CA THR A 41 17.44 -7.33 -1.44
C THR A 41 16.60 -7.55 -0.19
N GLU A 42 17.03 -8.50 0.65
CA GLU A 42 16.30 -8.87 1.88
C GLU A 42 16.09 -7.66 2.81
N GLU A 43 17.11 -6.81 2.97
CA GLU A 43 17.04 -5.61 3.81
C GLU A 43 15.95 -4.64 3.33
N THR A 44 15.89 -4.37 2.02
CA THR A 44 14.91 -3.45 1.45
C THR A 44 13.50 -4.04 1.52
N ALA A 45 13.35 -5.33 1.25
CA ALA A 45 12.08 -6.04 1.39
C ALA A 45 11.58 -6.02 2.84
N ALA A 46 12.46 -6.28 3.81
CA ALA A 46 12.14 -6.20 5.24
C ALA A 46 11.73 -4.78 5.66
N SER A 47 12.46 -3.76 5.17
CA SER A 47 12.12 -2.35 5.40
C SER A 47 10.72 -2.01 4.89
N LEU A 48 10.36 -2.44 3.67
CA LEU A 48 9.02 -2.24 3.12
C LEU A 48 7.93 -2.92 3.98
N ARG A 49 8.16 -4.16 4.44
CA ARG A 49 7.21 -4.86 5.33
C ARG A 49 6.96 -4.10 6.64
N VAL A 50 8.00 -3.52 7.23
CA VAL A 50 7.88 -2.71 8.45
C VAL A 50 7.07 -1.44 8.18
N ALA A 51 7.39 -0.72 7.10
CA ALA A 51 6.68 0.49 6.71
C ALA A 51 5.19 0.23 6.46
N VAL A 52 4.86 -0.82 5.69
CA VAL A 52 3.49 -1.27 5.42
C VAL A 52 2.75 -1.62 6.71
N SER A 53 3.41 -2.32 7.63
CA SER A 53 2.82 -2.69 8.92
C SER A 53 2.46 -1.45 9.77
N PHE A 54 3.39 -0.49 9.85
CA PHE A 54 3.16 0.76 10.56
C PHE A 54 2.02 1.58 9.93
N MET A 55 2.03 1.78 8.62
CA MET A 55 0.98 2.50 7.90
C MET A 55 -0.39 1.84 8.08
N SER A 56 -0.45 0.50 8.07
CA SER A 56 -1.68 -0.25 8.31
C SER A 56 -2.25 0.02 9.70
N HIS A 57 -1.40 0.23 10.71
CA HIS A 57 -1.83 0.58 12.05
C HIS A 57 -2.44 2.00 12.10
N LEU A 58 -1.83 2.96 11.40
CA LEU A 58 -2.37 4.33 11.30
C LEU A 58 -3.74 4.38 10.62
N VAL A 59 -3.91 3.62 9.53
CA VAL A 59 -5.20 3.52 8.81
C VAL A 59 -6.29 2.98 9.74
N ARG A 60 -5.99 1.93 10.50
CA ARG A 60 -6.94 1.39 11.50
C ARG A 60 -7.26 2.44 12.58
N GLY A 61 -6.26 3.13 13.11
CA GLY A 61 -6.48 4.20 14.08
C GLY A 61 -7.39 5.31 13.56
N HIS A 62 -7.22 5.74 12.31
CA HIS A 62 -8.11 6.74 11.69
C HIS A 62 -9.55 6.23 11.54
N PHE A 63 -9.73 4.96 11.19
CA PHE A 63 -11.06 4.35 11.15
C PHE A 63 -11.73 4.34 12.52
N GLU A 64 -11.01 3.94 13.57
CA GLU A 64 -11.55 3.90 14.95
C GLU A 64 -11.97 5.29 15.46
N THR A 65 -11.34 6.36 14.97
CA THR A 65 -11.75 7.74 15.30
C THR A 65 -12.95 8.26 14.49
N GLY A 66 -13.44 7.50 13.51
CA GLY A 66 -14.49 7.91 12.59
C GLY A 66 -14.03 8.92 11.52
N ALA A 67 -12.72 9.14 11.38
CA ALA A 67 -12.15 10.08 10.41
C ALA A 67 -12.25 9.57 8.96
N ILE A 68 -12.32 8.24 8.78
CA ILE A 68 -12.51 7.57 7.50
C ILE A 68 -13.60 6.50 7.60
N THR A 69 -14.26 6.21 6.47
CA THR A 69 -15.26 5.15 6.37
C THR A 69 -14.63 3.75 6.33
N GLU A 70 -15.44 2.73 6.55
CA GLU A 70 -15.03 1.33 6.40
C GLU A 70 -14.51 1.03 4.98
N GLU A 71 -15.22 1.50 3.94
CA GLU A 71 -14.78 1.37 2.55
C GLU A 71 -13.40 2.01 2.32
N GLN A 72 -13.12 3.17 2.92
CA GLN A 72 -11.82 3.84 2.82
C GLN A 72 -10.71 3.06 3.54
N ARG A 73 -10.97 2.59 4.76
CA ARG A 73 -10.05 1.74 5.52
C ARG A 73 -9.65 0.52 4.69
N ASP A 74 -10.62 -0.20 4.15
CA ASP A 74 -10.39 -1.45 3.44
C ASP A 74 -9.61 -1.23 2.14
N SER A 75 -9.95 -0.16 1.39
CA SER A 75 -9.23 0.19 0.17
C SER A 75 -7.76 0.55 0.44
N LEU A 76 -7.48 1.30 1.51
CA LEU A 76 -6.11 1.67 1.92
C LEU A 76 -5.31 0.46 2.41
N LEU A 77 -5.90 -0.37 3.28
CA LEU A 77 -5.26 -1.58 3.78
C LEU A 77 -4.96 -2.57 2.66
N TRP A 78 -5.83 -2.65 1.65
CA TRP A 78 -5.60 -3.46 0.48
C TRP A 78 -4.36 -2.99 -0.31
N TRP A 79 -4.24 -1.69 -0.58
CA TRP A 79 -3.06 -1.13 -1.25
C TRP A 79 -1.77 -1.40 -0.49
N LEU A 80 -1.80 -1.17 0.83
CA LEU A 80 -0.68 -1.50 1.70
C LEU A 80 -0.33 -3.00 1.64
N GLY A 81 -1.34 -3.87 1.60
CA GLY A 81 -1.18 -5.31 1.40
C GLY A 81 -0.44 -5.68 0.11
N THR A 82 -0.61 -4.92 -0.98
CA THR A 82 0.17 -5.16 -2.22
C THR A 82 1.65 -4.84 -2.07
N GLY A 83 2.02 -3.88 -1.22
CA GLY A 83 3.43 -3.62 -0.91
C GLY A 83 4.07 -4.78 -0.13
N ALA A 84 3.35 -5.38 0.82
CA ALA A 84 3.80 -6.59 1.50
C ALA A 84 3.93 -7.76 0.54
N TYR A 85 2.94 -7.96 -0.34
CA TYR A 85 3.00 -8.98 -1.40
C TYR A 85 4.20 -8.77 -2.33
N ALA A 86 4.50 -7.53 -2.73
CA ALA A 86 5.67 -7.21 -3.56
C ALA A 86 6.98 -7.59 -2.87
N ALA A 87 7.12 -7.25 -1.59
CA ALA A 87 8.28 -7.64 -0.78
C ALA A 87 8.43 -9.16 -0.61
N ASP A 88 7.33 -9.92 -0.71
CA ASP A 88 7.36 -11.39 -0.64
C ASP A 88 7.65 -12.02 -2.00
N GLU A 89 7.05 -11.50 -3.06
CA GLU A 89 7.15 -12.04 -4.41
C GLU A 89 8.55 -11.87 -5.00
N MET A 90 9.20 -10.73 -4.75
CA MET A 90 10.56 -10.43 -5.23
C MET A 90 11.66 -11.22 -4.49
N GLN A 91 11.30 -11.94 -3.43
CA GLN A 91 12.19 -12.79 -2.63
C GLN A 91 12.09 -14.28 -3.00
N LYS A 92 11.22 -14.65 -3.95
CA LYS A 92 11.08 -16.01 -4.47
C LYS A 92 12.02 -16.27 -5.65
#